data_AF-A0A1G6YIH7-F1
#
_entry.id   AF-A0A1G6YIH7-F1
#
_cell.length_a   1.000
_cell.length_b   1.000
_cell.length_c   1.000
_cell.angle_alpha   90.00
_cell.angle_beta   90.00
_cell.angle_gamma   90.00
#
_symmetry.space_group_name_H-M   'P 1'
#
loop_
_entity.id
_entity.type
_entity.pdbx_description
1 polymer ?
#
loop_
_entity_poly.entity_id
_entity_poly.type
_entity_poly.pdbx_seq_one_letter_code
_entity_poly.pdbx_strand_id
1 'polypeptide(L)'
;MGERVFDPAAIGEYRQLLLELLDELENDVIPVLGTGTLSRAPALGTAPGAPEAAGRYLEFHAATWRNLQYLRGTLHGMEAALAAASSGEEEANAAFLEFGTTASIPTDPEI
;
A
#
# COMPACT_ATOMS: atom_id res chain seq x y z
N MET A 1 -24.18 -5.83 -28.64
CA MET A 1 -23.64 -6.21 -27.32
C MET A 1 -22.33 -6.93 -27.58
N GLY A 2 -21.19 -6.39 -27.11
CA GLY A 2 -19.90 -7.08 -27.21
C GLY A 2 -19.79 -8.16 -26.15
N GLU A 3 -19.35 -9.34 -26.55
CA GLU A 3 -19.07 -10.46 -25.64
C GLU A 3 -17.91 -10.09 -24.71
N ARG A 4 -18.08 -10.30 -23.40
CA ARG A 4 -16.99 -10.11 -22.44
C ARG A 4 -16.09 -11.33 -22.53
N VAL A 5 -14.94 -11.19 -23.17
CA VAL A 5 -13.93 -12.25 -23.27
C VAL A 5 -12.93 -12.09 -22.13
N PHE A 6 -12.73 -13.16 -21.37
CA PHE A 6 -11.70 -13.22 -20.34
C PHE A 6 -10.32 -13.36 -21.00
N ASP A 7 -9.40 -12.45 -20.68
CA ASP A 7 -8.01 -12.47 -21.16
C ASP A 7 -7.06 -12.88 -20.02
N PRO A 8 -6.66 -14.16 -19.95
CA PRO A 8 -5.74 -14.63 -18.92
C PRO A 8 -4.33 -14.07 -19.07
N ALA A 9 -3.91 -13.70 -20.28
CA ALA A 9 -2.58 -13.16 -20.52
C ALA A 9 -2.45 -11.75 -19.92
N ALA A 10 -3.47 -10.91 -20.13
CA ALA A 10 -3.52 -9.57 -19.53
C ALA A 10 -3.48 -9.60 -17.98
N ILE A 11 -4.14 -10.59 -17.36
CA ILE A 11 -4.07 -10.77 -15.89
C ILE A 11 -2.66 -11.19 -15.46
N GLY A 12 -2.03 -12.10 -16.20
CA GLY A 12 -0.65 -12.52 -15.92
C GLY A 12 0.34 -11.35 -15.99
N GLU A 13 0.24 -10.53 -17.03
CA GLU A 13 1.08 -9.33 -17.21
C GLU A 13 0.87 -8.32 -16.07
N TYR A 14 -0.38 -8.06 -15.70
CA TYR A 14 -0.66 -7.12 -14.62
C TYR A 14 -0.22 -7.64 -13.25
N ARG A 15 -0.35 -8.95 -12.99
CA ARG A 15 0.19 -9.56 -11.77
C ARG A 15 1.71 -9.45 -11.70
N GLN A 16 2.41 -9.69 -12.82
CA GLN A 16 3.86 -9.52 -12.88
C GLN A 16 4.28 -8.08 -12.55
N LEU A 17 3.58 -7.08 -13.11
CA LEU A 17 3.80 -5.68 -12.77
C LEU A 17 3.60 -5.41 -11.26
N LEU A 18 2.55 -5.96 -10.65
CA LEU A 18 2.30 -5.77 -9.22
C LEU A 18 3.39 -6.39 -8.35
N LEU A 19 3.89 -7.57 -8.73
CA LEU A 19 4.99 -8.23 -8.03
C LEU A 19 6.30 -7.43 -8.12
N GLU A 20 6.60 -6.85 -9.28
CA GLU A 20 7.75 -5.95 -9.46
C GLU A 20 7.63 -4.69 -8.60
N LEU A 21 6.45 -4.07 -8.55
CA LEU A 21 6.19 -2.92 -7.68
C LEU A 21 6.29 -3.27 -6.18
N LEU A 22 5.83 -4.46 -5.80
CA LEU A 22 5.96 -4.96 -4.43
C LEU A 22 7.43 -5.19 -4.06
N ASP A 23 8.22 -5.77 -4.98
CA ASP A 23 9.65 -6.00 -4.78
C ASP A 23 10.39 -4.67 -4.55
N GLU A 24 10.19 -3.67 -5.41
CA GLU A 24 10.77 -2.33 -5.25
C GLU A 24 10.33 -1.68 -3.93
N LEU A 25 9.03 -1.74 -3.62
CA LEU A 25 8.50 -1.15 -2.39
C LEU A 25 9.10 -1.79 -1.13
N GLU A 26 9.18 -3.12 -1.09
CA GLU A 26 9.60 -3.88 0.09
C GLU A 26 11.11 -3.92 0.28
N ASN A 27 11.87 -3.99 -0.82
CA ASN A 27 13.32 -4.17 -0.77
C ASN A 27 14.10 -2.87 -0.92
N ASP A 28 13.54 -1.86 -1.57
CA ASP A 28 14.25 -0.58 -1.79
C ASP A 28 13.63 0.56 -0.98
N VAL A 29 12.31 0.75 -1.00
CA VAL A 29 11.67 1.95 -0.44
C VAL A 29 11.43 1.85 1.07
N ILE A 30 10.73 0.82 1.53
CA ILE A 30 10.42 0.62 2.96
C ILE A 30 11.68 0.58 3.83
N PRO A 31 12.77 -0.10 3.42
CA PRO A 31 13.99 -0.15 4.22
C PRO A 31 14.61 1.23 4.47
N VAL A 32 14.48 2.19 3.55
CA VAL A 32 14.98 3.56 3.74
C VAL A 32 14.40 4.21 5.00
N LEU A 33 13.10 4.02 5.27
CA LEU A 33 12.44 4.53 6.48
C LEU A 33 12.56 3.61 7.69
N GLY A 34 12.61 2.29 7.48
CA GLY A 34 12.60 1.32 8.58
C GLY A 34 13.97 1.16 9.25
N THR A 35 15.02 0.99 8.45
CA THR A 35 16.37 0.66 8.93
C THR A 35 17.49 1.50 8.29
N GLY A 36 17.17 2.24 7.24
CA GLY A 36 18.11 3.03 6.45
C GLY A 36 18.24 4.47 6.90
N THR A 37 18.62 5.33 5.97
CA THR A 37 19.01 6.74 6.20
C THR A 37 17.91 7.57 6.87
N LEU A 38 16.64 7.25 6.65
CA LEU A 38 15.51 7.99 7.22
C LEU A 38 14.94 7.32 8.49
N SER A 39 15.56 6.26 9.00
CA SER A 39 15.11 5.58 10.22
C SER A 39 15.22 6.43 11.49
N ARG A 40 15.99 7.52 11.45
CA ARG A 40 16.22 8.40 12.61
C ARG A 40 16.13 9.86 12.21
N ALA A 41 15.79 10.70 13.18
CA ALA A 41 15.81 12.14 12.99
C ALA A 41 17.22 12.62 12.60
N PRO A 42 17.32 13.59 11.67
CA PRO A 42 18.59 14.23 11.34
C PRO A 42 19.25 14.86 12.58
N ALA A 43 20.56 15.08 12.51
CA ALA A 43 21.29 15.79 13.56
C ALA A 43 21.00 17.31 13.50
N LEU A 44 19.85 17.71 14.04
CA LEU A 44 19.34 19.10 14.00
C LEU A 44 20.12 20.07 14.90
N GLY A 45 21.04 19.57 15.74
CA GLY A 45 21.84 20.39 16.64
C GLY A 45 21.02 21.04 17.76
N THR A 46 21.51 22.18 18.28
CA THR A 46 20.91 22.90 19.43
C THR A 46 20.47 24.32 19.09
N ALA A 47 20.38 24.65 17.80
CA ALA A 47 19.95 25.96 17.37
C ALA A 47 18.49 26.24 17.79
N PRO A 48 18.10 27.50 18.00
CA PRO A 48 16.69 27.87 18.16
C PRO A 48 15.86 27.27 17.01
N GLY A 49 14.80 26.53 17.35
CA GLY A 49 13.97 25.80 16.38
C GLY A 49 14.33 24.32 16.17
N ALA A 50 15.47 23.84 16.69
CA ALA A 50 15.82 22.41 16.62
C ALA A 50 14.76 21.48 17.24
N PRO A 51 14.13 21.79 18.39
CA PRO A 51 13.05 20.95 18.94
C PRO A 51 11.83 20.88 18.03
N GLU A 52 11.46 21.99 17.38
CA GLU A 52 10.31 22.04 16.48
C GLU A 52 10.58 21.25 15.18
N ALA A 53 11.78 21.41 14.61
CA ALA A 53 12.20 20.63 13.45
C ALA A 53 12.23 19.11 13.75
N ALA A 54 12.60 18.72 14.98
CA ALA A 54 12.57 17.32 15.40
C ALA A 54 11.13 16.79 15.46
N GLY A 55 10.20 17.57 16.02
CA GLY A 55 8.78 17.23 16.04
C GLY A 55 8.21 17.04 14.63
N ARG A 56 8.46 18.00 13.72
CA ARG A 56 8.01 17.92 12.32
C ARG A 56 8.59 16.70 11.59
N TYR A 57 9.85 16.34 11.86
CA TYR A 57 10.44 15.14 11.28
C TYR A 57 9.73 13.87 11.74
N LEU A 58 9.42 13.75 13.04
CA LEU A 58 8.72 12.59 13.58
C LEU A 58 7.31 12.45 13.01
N GLU A 59 6.59 13.56 12.85
CA GLU A 59 5.27 13.57 12.21
C GLU A 59 5.35 13.14 10.74
N PHE A 60 6.29 13.72 9.99
CA PHE A 60 6.56 13.33 8.60
C PHE A 60 6.89 11.84 8.49
N HIS A 61 7.79 11.33 9.34
CA HIS A 61 8.23 9.94 9.32
C HIS A 61 7.06 9.00 9.61
N ALA A 62 6.30 9.26 10.67
CA ALA A 62 5.14 8.45 11.05
C ALA A 62 4.05 8.45 9.96
N ALA A 63 3.75 9.60 9.35
CA ALA A 63 2.78 9.71 8.27
C ALA A 63 3.25 8.95 7.02
N THR A 64 4.52 9.12 6.63
CA THR A 64 5.09 8.45 5.46
C THR A 64 5.12 6.95 5.66
N TRP A 65 5.55 6.48 6.84
CA TRP A 65 5.55 5.06 7.19
C TRP A 65 4.15 4.45 7.03
N ARG A 66 3.14 5.06 7.65
CA ARG A 66 1.75 4.59 7.54
C ARG A 66 1.29 4.52 6.08
N ASN A 67 1.58 5.54 5.27
CA ASN A 67 1.21 5.56 3.85
C ASN A 67 1.88 4.43 3.06
N LEU A 68 3.16 4.14 3.33
CA LEU A 68 3.86 3.02 2.70
C LEU A 68 3.26 1.66 3.10
N GLN A 69 2.87 1.51 4.37
CA GLN A 69 2.20 0.29 4.82
C GLN A 69 0.82 0.12 4.16
N TYR A 70 0.07 1.21 3.94
CA TYR A 70 -1.20 1.15 3.19
C TYR A 70 -1.00 0.80 1.73
N LEU A 71 -0.02 1.39 1.06
CA LEU A 71 0.34 1.05 -0.31
C LEU A 71 0.71 -0.43 -0.42
N ARG A 72 1.59 -0.91 0.48
CA ARG A 72 1.99 -2.32 0.55
C ARG A 72 0.79 -3.25 0.70
N GLY A 73 -0.09 -2.98 1.66
CA GLY A 73 -1.30 -3.78 1.87
C GLY A 73 -2.22 -3.78 0.66
N THR A 74 -2.36 -2.64 -0.01
CA THR A 74 -3.22 -2.50 -1.21
C THR A 74 -2.64 -3.30 -2.38
N LEU A 75 -1.33 -3.24 -2.63
CA LEU A 75 -0.68 -4.00 -3.69
C LEU A 75 -0.79 -5.51 -3.48
N HIS A 76 -0.55 -6.00 -2.25
CA HIS A 76 -0.78 -7.41 -1.90
C HIS A 76 -2.24 -7.82 -2.09
N GLY A 77 -3.19 -6.96 -1.68
CA GLY A 77 -4.61 -7.22 -1.88
C GLY A 77 -5.01 -7.33 -3.35
N MET A 78 -4.47 -6.45 -4.21
CA MET A 78 -4.71 -6.52 -5.65
C MET A 78 -4.12 -7.79 -6.26
N GLU A 79 -2.88 -8.15 -5.90
CA GLU A 79 -2.22 -9.37 -6.39
C GLU A 79 -3.04 -10.61 -6.00
N ALA A 80 -3.44 -10.71 -4.73
CA ALA A 80 -4.22 -11.84 -4.23
C ALA A 80 -5.59 -11.96 -4.93
N ALA A 81 -6.29 -10.83 -5.13
CA ALA A 81 -7.56 -10.82 -5.83
C ALA A 81 -7.43 -11.29 -7.30
N LEU A 82 -6.36 -10.88 -7.99
CA LEU A 82 -6.07 -11.31 -9.36
C LEU A 82 -5.63 -12.78 -9.41
N ALA A 83 -4.87 -13.24 -8.42
CA ALA A 83 -4.49 -14.64 -8.29
C ALA A 83 -5.73 -15.53 -8.15
N ALA A 84 -6.65 -15.17 -7.26
CA ALA A 84 -7.93 -15.87 -7.07
C ALA A 84 -8.82 -15.82 -8.33
N ALA A 85 -8.88 -14.68 -9.02
CA ALA A 85 -9.61 -14.58 -10.28
C ALA A 85 -9.01 -15.47 -11.38
N SER A 86 -7.69 -15.70 -11.36
CA SER A 86 -6.99 -16.55 -12.33
C SER A 86 -7.07 -18.06 -12.01
N SER A 87 -7.24 -18.45 -10.74
CA SER A 87 -7.40 -19.86 -10.33
C SER A 87 -8.81 -20.40 -10.60
N GLY A 88 -9.77 -19.53 -10.89
CA GLY A 88 -11.17 -19.92 -11.12
C GLY A 88 -11.88 -20.43 -9.86
N GLU A 89 -11.34 -20.15 -8.68
CA GLU A 89 -11.98 -20.51 -7.41
C GLU A 89 -13.26 -19.68 -7.22
N GLU A 90 -14.35 -20.36 -6.84
CA GLU A 90 -15.61 -19.73 -6.41
C GLU A 90 -15.42 -18.75 -5.24
N GLU A 91 -14.26 -18.78 -4.58
CA GLU A 91 -13.79 -17.82 -3.56
C GLU A 91 -13.45 -16.42 -4.12
N ALA A 92 -13.15 -16.27 -5.41
CA ALA A 92 -12.88 -14.95 -6.01
C ALA A 92 -14.08 -13.99 -5.89
N ASN A 93 -15.31 -14.54 -5.94
CA ASN A 93 -16.53 -13.77 -5.73
C ASN A 93 -16.74 -13.41 -4.25
N ALA A 94 -16.25 -14.23 -3.32
CA ALA A 94 -16.29 -13.97 -1.89
C ALA A 94 -15.26 -12.91 -1.45
N ALA A 95 -14.03 -12.96 -1.98
CA ALA A 95 -12.96 -12.00 -1.69
C ALA A 95 -13.28 -10.58 -2.18
N PHE A 96 -13.91 -10.44 -3.35
CA PHE A 96 -14.38 -9.14 -3.85
C PHE A 96 -15.49 -8.52 -2.96
N LEU A 97 -16.42 -9.35 -2.47
CA LEU A 97 -17.49 -8.92 -1.56
C LEU A 97 -16.96 -8.51 -0.18
N GLU A 98 -15.90 -9.14 0.30
CA GLU A 98 -15.25 -8.80 1.58
C GLU A 98 -14.47 -7.47 1.52
N PHE A 99 -13.76 -7.23 0.42
CA PHE A 99 -13.08 -5.95 0.17
C PHE A 99 -14.07 -4.78 0.00
N GLY A 100 -15.18 -5.01 -0.71
CA GLY A 100 -16.23 -4.00 -0.90
C GLY A 100 -17.05 -3.68 0.36
N THR A 101 -17.11 -4.59 1.32
CA THR A 101 -17.88 -4.42 2.57
C THR A 101 -17.07 -3.75 3.68
N THR A 102 -15.74 -3.96 3.70
CA THR A 102 -14.85 -3.37 4.74
C THR A 102 -14.40 -1.95 4.41
N ALA A 103 -14.51 -1.52 3.15
CA ALA A 103 -14.32 -0.14 2.72
C ALA A 103 -15.54 0.76 2.98
N SER A 104 -16.31 0.50 4.05
CA SER A 104 -17.24 1.51 4.57
C SER A 104 -16.40 2.67 5.10
N ILE A 105 -16.20 3.68 4.24
CA ILE A 105 -15.80 5.01 4.67
C ILE A 105 -16.75 5.39 5.82
N PRO A 106 -16.27 5.74 7.02
CA PRO A 106 -17.13 6.28 8.04
C PRO A 106 -17.67 7.61 7.50
N THR A 107 -18.87 7.59 6.95
CA THR A 107 -19.71 8.79 6.87
C THR A 107 -20.14 9.06 8.30
N ASP A 108 -19.35 9.88 8.99
CA ASP A 108 -19.75 10.44 10.27
C ASP A 108 -21.03 11.25 10.05
N PRO A 109 -22.16 10.91 10.67
CA PRO A 109 -23.35 11.74 10.65
C PRO A 109 -23.43 12.48 11.98
N GLU A 110 -22.78 13.64 12.09
CA GLU A 110 -23.16 14.74 13.01
C GLU A 110 -22.14 15.89 12.95
N ILE A 111 -22.38 16.87 12.06
CA ILE A 111 -22.62 18.31 12.36
C ILE A 111 -23.56 18.86 11.28
#